data_AF-A0A540WAB3-F1
#
_entry.id   AF-A0A540WAB3-F1
#
_cell.length_a   1.000
_cell.length_b   1.000
_cell.length_c   1.000
_cell.angle_alpha   90.00
_cell.angle_beta   90.00
_cell.angle_gamma   90.00
#
_symmetry.space_group_name_H-M   'P 1'
#
loop_
_entity.id
_entity.type
_entity.pdbx_description
1 polymer ?
#
loop_
_entity_poly.entity_id
_entity_poly.type
_entity_poly.pdbx_seq_one_letter_code
_entity_poly.pdbx_strand_id
1 'polypeptide(L)'
;MSGAGSWGFSLIEAAKPIVNVLIGTTGRRRYEYDGPSGSSLRLRLEDRLSTCTIDECERPAMARNMCSMHWQRWRRHGSAADLTQKRSRWGSSVFPDDQHKRCPACKEVKPLSEYGTCAGRSRGVAARCRPCAAAYSKKHRANNPDYASRNSLRQKQRWLERQYGLTQQEFENLLASQAGVCAICRELPDAECRLQVDHDHSCCPGNTSCGACVRGLLCARCNRLLGQARDDAHVLLAAANYLTREGTAIRQAAASRQRPRQGTSKPFSNQQTGASSEAT
;
A
#
# COMPACT_ATOMS: atom_id res chain seq x y z
N MET A 1 -54.43 47.32 -54.16
CA MET A 1 -55.86 47.39 -53.83
C MET A 1 -56.00 46.71 -52.47
N SER A 2 -55.98 47.48 -51.37
CA SER A 2 -57.15 47.82 -50.55
C SER A 2 -57.70 46.60 -49.80
N GLY A 3 -57.88 46.53 -48.48
CA GLY A 3 -57.74 47.45 -47.35
C GLY A 3 -57.52 46.60 -46.06
N ALA A 4 -56.94 47.16 -45.01
CA ALA A 4 -57.61 47.82 -43.89
C ALA A 4 -58.40 46.87 -42.96
N GLY A 5 -58.01 46.83 -41.68
CA GLY A 5 -58.76 46.17 -40.60
C GLY A 5 -57.97 46.01 -39.30
N SER A 6 -57.71 47.12 -38.60
CA SER A 6 -57.22 47.17 -37.21
C SER A 6 -58.40 47.10 -36.24
N TRP A 7 -58.32 46.26 -35.19
CA TRP A 7 -58.73 46.45 -33.77
C TRP A 7 -58.13 45.21 -33.04
N GLY A 8 -57.25 45.23 -32.04
CA GLY A 8 -57.08 46.10 -30.88
C GLY A 8 -57.64 45.39 -29.65
N PHE A 9 -56.81 44.68 -28.86
CA PHE A 9 -56.77 44.69 -27.38
C PHE A 9 -55.70 43.71 -26.84
N SER A 10 -54.80 44.27 -26.03
CA SER A 10 -53.73 43.60 -25.30
C SER A 10 -54.23 42.53 -24.32
N LEU A 11 -53.43 41.49 -24.08
CA LEU A 11 -52.80 41.26 -22.77
C LEU A 11 -51.86 40.02 -22.82
N ILE A 12 -50.58 40.31 -22.63
CA ILE A 12 -49.56 39.58 -21.86
C ILE A 12 -49.17 38.16 -22.32
N GLU A 13 -47.93 38.13 -22.81
CA GLU A 13 -47.05 36.99 -23.03
C GLU A 13 -46.91 36.08 -21.80
N ALA A 14 -46.86 34.77 -22.04
CA ALA A 14 -45.93 33.93 -21.31
C ALA A 14 -45.47 32.79 -22.22
N ALA A 15 -44.19 32.87 -22.59
CA ALA A 15 -43.46 31.90 -23.37
C ALA A 15 -43.53 30.51 -22.72
N LYS A 16 -43.66 29.49 -23.58
CA LYS A 16 -43.59 28.08 -23.20
C LYS A 16 -42.16 27.74 -22.77
N PRO A 17 -41.90 27.26 -21.54
CA PRO A 17 -40.58 26.75 -21.22
C PRO A 17 -40.39 25.37 -21.84
N ILE A 18 -39.44 25.31 -22.77
CA ILE A 18 -38.78 24.09 -23.26
C ILE A 18 -38.04 23.47 -22.07
N VAL A 19 -38.42 22.26 -21.68
CA VAL A 19 -37.63 21.46 -20.73
C VAL A 19 -36.42 20.89 -21.45
N ASN A 20 -35.27 21.56 -21.33
CA ASN A 20 -33.99 20.99 -21.73
C ASN A 20 -33.52 19.99 -20.68
N VAL A 21 -33.36 18.74 -21.09
CA VAL A 21 -32.78 17.66 -20.27
C VAL A 21 -31.27 17.73 -20.40
N LEU A 22 -30.57 18.16 -19.35
CA LEU A 22 -29.12 17.97 -19.23
C LEU A 22 -28.84 16.79 -18.29
N ILE A 23 -28.15 15.80 -18.85
CA ILE A 23 -27.77 14.53 -18.21
C ILE A 23 -26.50 14.79 -17.40
N GLY A 24 -26.57 14.68 -16.07
CA GLY A 24 -25.44 14.76 -15.14
C GLY A 24 -25.31 13.48 -14.31
N THR A 25 -24.10 12.93 -14.24
CA THR A 25 -23.72 11.56 -13.83
C THR A 25 -23.62 11.29 -12.34
N THR A 26 -24.36 12.00 -11.49
CA THR A 26 -24.54 11.63 -10.08
C THR A 26 -26.02 11.58 -9.75
N GLY A 27 -26.52 10.41 -9.37
CA GLY A 27 -27.94 10.09 -9.22
C GLY A 27 -28.64 10.77 -8.04
N ARG A 28 -28.62 12.10 -7.97
CA ARG A 28 -29.57 12.91 -7.20
C ARG A 28 -30.22 13.91 -8.14
N ARG A 29 -31.49 13.68 -8.45
CA ARG A 29 -32.33 14.69 -9.12
C ARG A 29 -32.48 15.87 -8.17
N ARG A 30 -31.87 17.02 -8.51
CA ARG A 30 -32.21 18.32 -7.93
C ARG A 30 -33.31 18.91 -8.80
N TYR A 31 -34.45 19.20 -8.20
CA TYR A 31 -35.49 20.01 -8.83
C TYR A 31 -35.35 21.41 -8.24
N GLU A 32 -34.97 22.39 -9.06
CA GLU A 32 -35.10 23.81 -8.71
C GLU A 32 -36.50 24.26 -9.16
N TYR A 33 -37.22 24.90 -8.25
CA TYR A 33 -38.60 25.36 -8.46
C TYR A 33 -38.61 26.88 -8.30
N ASP A 34 -38.84 27.59 -9.40
CA ASP A 34 -39.09 29.04 -9.42
C ASP A 34 -40.60 29.28 -9.51
N GLY A 35 -41.24 29.58 -8.37
CA GLY A 35 -42.66 29.90 -8.29
C GLY A 35 -42.96 30.84 -7.11
N PRO A 36 -44.09 31.60 -7.16
CA PRO A 36 -44.29 32.76 -6.31
C PRO A 36 -44.52 32.40 -4.84
N SER A 37 -44.01 33.27 -3.99
CA SER A 37 -44.03 33.23 -2.53
C SER A 37 -45.43 33.05 -1.93
N GLY A 38 -45.57 32.11 -0.99
CA GLY A 38 -46.57 32.20 0.07
C GLY A 38 -47.58 31.06 0.15
N SER A 39 -47.12 29.85 0.49
CA SER A 39 -47.81 28.96 1.44
C SER A 39 -46.94 27.76 1.72
N SER A 40 -46.40 27.68 2.93
CA SER A 40 -45.65 26.53 3.42
C SER A 40 -46.57 25.33 3.60
N LEU A 41 -46.85 24.59 2.53
CA LEU A 41 -47.36 23.23 2.65
C LEU A 41 -46.17 22.29 2.81
N ARG A 42 -45.61 22.24 4.03
CA ARG A 42 -45.07 21.00 4.58
C ARG A 42 -46.23 20.01 4.63
N LEU A 43 -46.55 19.36 3.51
CA LEU A 43 -47.28 18.10 3.58
C LEU A 43 -46.30 17.10 4.18
N ARG A 44 -46.42 16.91 5.49
CA ARG A 44 -45.95 15.71 6.18
C ARG A 44 -46.56 14.53 5.45
N LEU A 45 -45.80 13.88 4.58
CA LEU A 45 -46.16 12.56 4.06
C LEU A 45 -45.73 11.49 5.10
N GLU A 46 -46.10 11.72 6.35
CA GLU A 46 -46.06 10.74 7.43
C GLU A 46 -47.26 9.76 7.32
N ASP A 47 -48.13 9.93 6.33
CA ASP A 47 -49.29 9.07 6.11
C ASP A 47 -49.23 8.32 4.77
N ARG A 48 -49.12 6.99 4.90
CA ARG A 48 -49.32 5.92 3.90
C ARG A 48 -48.14 5.48 3.03
N LEU A 49 -46.94 5.37 3.58
CA LEU A 49 -46.10 4.23 3.18
C LEU A 49 -46.66 3.03 3.93
N SER A 50 -47.57 2.27 3.30
CA SER A 50 -48.05 1.00 3.86
C SER A 50 -46.85 0.19 4.35
N THR A 51 -46.92 -0.44 5.51
CA THR A 51 -45.85 -1.35 5.94
C THR A 51 -45.69 -2.46 4.92
N CYS A 52 -44.47 -2.97 4.79
CA CYS A 52 -44.18 -4.04 3.86
C CYS A 52 -45.12 -5.24 4.14
N THR A 53 -45.73 -5.80 3.10
CA THR A 53 -46.63 -6.97 3.20
C THR A 53 -45.92 -8.29 3.50
N ILE A 54 -44.66 -8.24 3.93
CA ILE A 54 -43.93 -9.43 4.36
C ILE A 54 -44.08 -9.49 5.87
N ASP A 55 -44.56 -10.61 6.38
CA ASP A 55 -44.72 -10.87 7.82
C ASP A 55 -43.43 -10.51 8.56
N GLU A 56 -43.58 -9.82 9.69
CA GLU A 56 -42.47 -9.31 10.53
C GLU A 56 -41.56 -8.26 9.85
N CYS A 57 -42.02 -7.57 8.80
CA CYS A 57 -41.29 -6.47 8.17
C CYS A 57 -41.96 -5.10 8.38
N GLU A 58 -41.44 -4.33 9.33
CA GLU A 58 -41.96 -3.00 9.67
C GLU A 58 -41.46 -1.87 8.75
N ARG A 59 -40.68 -2.21 7.70
CA ARG A 59 -40.13 -1.22 6.78
C ARG A 59 -41.24 -0.62 5.90
N PRO A 60 -41.15 0.67 5.55
CA PRO A 60 -42.12 1.30 4.66
C PRO A 60 -42.08 0.67 3.25
N ALA A 61 -43.25 0.38 2.70
CA ALA A 61 -43.37 -0.09 1.33
C ALA A 61 -43.09 1.02 0.33
N MET A 62 -42.30 0.71 -0.69
CA MET A 62 -41.96 1.65 -1.76
C MET A 62 -42.62 1.29 -3.10
N ALA A 63 -42.88 0.01 -3.35
CA ALA A 63 -43.52 -0.46 -4.58
C ALA A 63 -44.20 -1.81 -4.35
N ARG A 64 -45.39 -2.03 -4.93
CA ARG A 64 -46.20 -3.27 -4.77
C ARG A 64 -46.41 -3.68 -3.31
N ASN A 65 -46.62 -2.70 -2.42
CA ASN A 65 -46.76 -2.90 -0.97
C ASN A 65 -45.56 -3.62 -0.31
N MET A 66 -44.38 -3.60 -0.96
CA MET A 66 -43.14 -4.17 -0.45
C MET A 66 -42.09 -3.08 -0.21
N CYS A 67 -41.24 -3.28 0.80
CA CYS A 67 -40.05 -2.44 0.97
C CYS A 67 -39.07 -2.62 -0.20
N SER A 68 -38.18 -1.66 -0.42
CA SER A 68 -37.20 -1.68 -1.53
C SER A 68 -36.40 -2.99 -1.61
N MET A 69 -36.02 -3.55 -0.47
CA MET A 69 -35.30 -4.82 -0.37
C MET A 69 -36.15 -6.03 -0.81
N HIS A 70 -37.41 -6.12 -0.37
CA HIS A 70 -38.31 -7.22 -0.74
C HIS A 70 -38.77 -7.12 -2.19
N TRP A 71 -39.01 -5.90 -2.71
CA TRP A 71 -39.33 -5.69 -4.12
C TRP A 71 -38.15 -6.06 -5.05
N GLN A 72 -36.91 -5.67 -4.71
CA GLN A 72 -35.73 -6.08 -5.46
C GLN A 72 -35.50 -7.60 -5.42
N ARG A 73 -35.80 -8.23 -4.28
CA ARG A 73 -35.70 -9.69 -4.11
C ARG A 73 -36.74 -10.42 -4.96
N TRP A 74 -38.00 -10.00 -4.92
CA TRP A 74 -39.07 -10.55 -5.77
C TRP A 74 -38.74 -10.43 -7.25
N ARG A 75 -38.24 -9.27 -7.69
CA ARG A 75 -37.84 -9.03 -9.09
C ARG A 75 -36.73 -10.00 -9.55
N ARG A 76 -35.88 -10.46 -8.64
CA ARG A 76 -34.75 -11.35 -8.95
C ARG A 76 -35.11 -12.84 -8.80
N HIS A 77 -35.99 -13.20 -7.88
CA HIS A 77 -36.19 -14.58 -7.44
C HIS A 77 -37.65 -15.05 -7.43
N GLY A 78 -38.61 -14.21 -7.78
CA GLY A 78 -40.04 -14.54 -7.81
C GLY A 78 -40.72 -14.66 -6.44
N SER A 79 -39.97 -14.53 -5.33
CA SER A 79 -40.50 -14.55 -3.97
C SER A 79 -39.87 -13.45 -3.10
N ALA A 80 -40.69 -12.86 -2.24
CA ALA A 80 -40.34 -11.76 -1.35
C ALA A 80 -40.24 -12.16 0.13
N ALA A 81 -40.84 -13.31 0.51
CA ALA A 81 -40.82 -13.81 1.88
C ALA A 81 -39.41 -14.14 2.33
N ASP A 82 -39.12 -13.88 3.60
CA ASP A 82 -37.81 -14.09 4.17
C ASP A 82 -37.54 -15.58 4.33
N LEU A 83 -36.65 -16.12 3.52
CA LEU A 83 -35.96 -17.35 3.87
C LEU A 83 -34.97 -16.98 4.99
N THR A 84 -35.42 -17.00 6.24
CA THR A 84 -34.53 -17.10 7.41
C THR A 84 -33.59 -18.31 7.32
N GLN A 85 -33.76 -19.19 6.34
CA GLN A 85 -32.63 -19.92 5.78
C GLN A 85 -31.77 -18.98 4.94
N LYS A 86 -30.75 -18.39 5.58
CA LYS A 86 -29.42 -18.41 4.96
C LYS A 86 -29.15 -19.87 4.59
N ARG A 87 -29.57 -20.31 3.41
CA ARG A 87 -29.00 -21.47 2.76
C ARG A 87 -27.56 -21.07 2.54
N SER A 88 -26.72 -21.40 3.52
CA SER A 88 -25.36 -21.80 3.26
C SER A 88 -25.44 -22.57 1.94
N ARG A 89 -24.58 -22.26 0.97
CA ARG A 89 -24.49 -22.98 -0.31
C ARG A 89 -24.36 -24.51 -0.11
N TRP A 90 -24.19 -24.96 1.13
CA TRP A 90 -23.97 -26.31 1.62
C TRP A 90 -24.95 -26.75 2.73
N GLY A 91 -26.12 -26.12 2.90
CA GLY A 91 -27.06 -26.46 3.98
C GLY A 91 -26.52 -26.19 5.39
N SER A 92 -27.38 -26.14 6.41
CA SER A 92 -27.00 -26.07 7.83
C SER A 92 -26.71 -27.46 8.43
N SER A 93 -26.98 -28.55 7.70
CA SER A 93 -26.92 -29.93 8.18
C SER A 93 -25.61 -30.67 7.84
N VAL A 94 -24.59 -29.98 7.29
CA VAL A 94 -23.37 -30.64 6.76
C VAL A 94 -22.19 -30.62 7.76
N PHE A 95 -22.33 -29.95 8.90
CA PHE A 95 -21.25 -29.82 9.90
C PHE A 95 -21.72 -30.28 11.28
N PRO A 96 -20.91 -31.07 12.01
CA PRO A 96 -21.23 -31.47 13.39
C PRO A 96 -21.42 -30.28 14.34
N ASP A 97 -20.64 -29.21 14.17
CA ASP A 97 -20.66 -27.99 14.96
C ASP A 97 -19.92 -26.83 14.23
N ASP A 98 -19.84 -25.65 14.88
CA ASP A 98 -19.12 -24.47 14.37
C ASP A 98 -17.59 -24.59 14.39
N GLN A 99 -17.07 -25.58 15.11
CA GLN A 99 -15.65 -25.97 15.11
C GLN A 99 -15.32 -26.93 13.97
N HIS A 100 -16.23 -27.20 13.04
CA HIS A 100 -15.96 -28.00 11.86
C HIS A 100 -16.06 -27.24 10.54
N LYS A 101 -15.27 -27.67 9.58
CA LYS A 101 -15.23 -27.10 8.23
C LYS A 101 -14.90 -28.15 7.20
N ARG A 102 -15.51 -28.03 6.03
CA ARG A 102 -15.21 -28.85 4.85
C ARG A 102 -14.01 -28.31 4.09
N CYS A 103 -13.04 -29.15 3.83
CA CYS A 103 -11.91 -28.80 2.98
C CYS A 103 -12.36 -28.81 1.51
N PRO A 104 -12.15 -27.75 0.72
CA PRO A 104 -12.58 -27.72 -0.68
C PRO A 104 -11.74 -28.65 -1.59
N ALA A 105 -10.58 -29.13 -1.11
CA ALA A 105 -9.71 -30.02 -1.87
C ALA A 105 -10.04 -31.51 -1.63
N CYS A 106 -9.94 -31.99 -0.39
CA CYS A 106 -10.26 -33.40 -0.07
C CYS A 106 -11.74 -33.67 0.20
N LYS A 107 -12.58 -32.62 0.29
CA LYS A 107 -14.04 -32.72 0.48
C LYS A 107 -14.51 -33.27 1.84
N GLU A 108 -13.59 -33.62 2.73
CA GLU A 108 -13.87 -34.09 4.10
C GLU A 108 -14.22 -32.92 5.03
N VAL A 109 -15.10 -33.20 6.00
CA VAL A 109 -15.41 -32.32 7.13
C VAL A 109 -14.42 -32.62 8.26
N LYS A 110 -13.69 -31.60 8.71
CA LYS A 110 -12.65 -31.72 9.74
C LYS A 110 -12.77 -30.59 10.75
N PRO A 111 -12.29 -30.80 11.99
CA PRO A 111 -12.25 -29.73 12.97
C PRO A 111 -11.36 -28.57 12.49
N LEU A 112 -11.64 -27.34 12.94
CA LEU A 112 -10.88 -26.14 12.60
C LEU A 112 -9.40 -26.26 13.00
N SER A 113 -9.11 -27.08 14.02
CA SER A 113 -7.74 -27.39 14.46
C SER A 113 -6.88 -28.05 13.37
N GLU A 114 -7.46 -28.72 12.38
CA GLU A 114 -6.75 -29.34 11.23
C GLU A 114 -6.37 -28.34 10.12
N TYR A 115 -6.67 -27.07 10.33
CA TYR A 115 -6.39 -25.98 9.40
C TYR A 115 -5.31 -25.05 9.97
N GLY A 116 -4.52 -24.44 9.09
CA GLY A 116 -3.60 -23.37 9.49
C GLY A 116 -4.36 -22.11 9.88
N THR A 117 -3.81 -21.30 10.78
CA THR A 117 -4.37 -19.99 11.14
C THR A 117 -4.22 -19.00 9.98
N CYS A 118 -5.22 -18.16 9.77
CA CYS A 118 -5.23 -17.16 8.71
C CYS A 118 -6.05 -15.93 9.16
N ALA A 119 -5.33 -14.88 9.57
CA ALA A 119 -5.94 -13.60 9.91
C ALA A 119 -6.66 -13.02 8.68
N GLY A 120 -7.87 -12.49 8.87
CA GLY A 120 -8.69 -11.90 7.80
C GLY A 120 -9.71 -12.83 7.14
N ARG A 121 -9.85 -14.09 7.58
CA ARG A 121 -10.96 -14.97 7.18
C ARG A 121 -12.03 -15.05 8.26
N SER A 122 -13.29 -15.25 7.86
CA SER A 122 -14.46 -15.27 8.76
C SER A 122 -14.38 -16.28 9.91
N ARG A 123 -13.63 -17.38 9.75
CA ARG A 123 -13.40 -18.40 10.80
C ARG A 123 -11.96 -18.43 11.32
N GLY A 124 -11.12 -17.44 11.00
CA GLY A 124 -9.72 -17.37 11.42
C GLY A 124 -8.80 -18.49 10.90
N VAL A 125 -9.30 -19.37 10.03
CA VAL A 125 -8.55 -20.53 9.51
C VAL A 125 -8.43 -20.53 7.99
N ALA A 126 -7.38 -21.18 7.50
CA ALA A 126 -7.07 -21.37 6.10
C ALA A 126 -8.20 -22.06 5.32
N ALA A 127 -8.24 -21.85 4.00
CA ALA A 127 -9.29 -22.41 3.16
C ALA A 127 -9.26 -23.95 3.10
N ARG A 128 -8.07 -24.55 3.09
CA ARG A 128 -7.83 -26.00 2.97
C ARG A 128 -7.19 -26.52 4.25
N CYS A 129 -7.42 -27.80 4.56
CA CYS A 129 -6.73 -28.48 5.67
C CYS A 129 -5.21 -28.50 5.43
N ARG A 130 -4.42 -28.67 6.49
CA ARG A 130 -2.94 -28.62 6.41
C ARG A 130 -2.35 -29.52 5.32
N PRO A 131 -2.74 -30.81 5.17
CA PRO A 131 -2.19 -31.66 4.11
C PRO A 131 -2.50 -31.15 2.70
N CYS A 132 -3.76 -30.74 2.46
CA CYS A 132 -4.14 -30.19 1.16
C CYS A 132 -3.50 -28.83 0.88
N ALA A 133 -3.24 -28.02 1.92
CA ALA A 133 -2.51 -26.76 1.78
C ALA A 133 -1.04 -27.04 1.39
N ALA A 134 -0.37 -28.00 2.04
CA ALA A 134 0.99 -28.38 1.70
C ALA A 134 1.10 -28.92 0.27
N ALA A 135 0.19 -29.82 -0.13
CA ALA A 135 0.12 -30.35 -1.50
C ALA A 135 -0.11 -29.23 -2.53
N TYR A 136 -1.00 -28.27 -2.22
CA TYR A 136 -1.23 -27.10 -3.06
C TYR A 136 0.03 -26.23 -3.18
N SER A 137 0.71 -25.93 -2.07
CA SER A 137 1.96 -25.14 -2.09
C SER A 137 3.08 -25.82 -2.88
N LYS A 138 3.18 -27.16 -2.81
CA LYS A 138 4.13 -27.93 -3.65
C LYS A 138 3.80 -27.78 -5.14
N LYS A 139 2.54 -27.98 -5.53
CA LYS A 139 2.08 -27.79 -6.93
C LYS A 139 2.27 -26.36 -7.41
N HIS A 140 1.96 -25.37 -6.57
CA HIS A 140 2.11 -23.96 -6.90
C HIS A 140 3.57 -23.61 -7.20
N ARG A 141 4.53 -24.10 -6.38
CA ARG A 141 5.97 -23.91 -6.63
C ARG A 141 6.44 -24.60 -7.90
N ALA A 142 5.99 -25.83 -8.15
CA ALA A 142 6.34 -26.57 -9.37
C ALA A 142 5.81 -25.87 -10.63
N ASN A 143 4.58 -25.35 -10.59
CA ASN A 143 3.95 -24.68 -11.73
C ASN A 143 4.38 -23.22 -11.90
N ASN A 144 5.04 -22.63 -10.90
CA ASN A 144 5.51 -21.24 -10.94
C ASN A 144 6.94 -21.16 -10.38
N PRO A 145 7.93 -21.68 -11.12
CA PRO A 145 9.32 -21.75 -10.66
C PRO A 145 9.91 -20.35 -10.36
N ASP A 146 9.43 -19.32 -11.06
CA ASP A 146 9.85 -17.92 -10.95
C ASP A 146 8.99 -17.09 -9.97
N TYR A 147 7.99 -17.68 -9.31
CA TYR A 147 7.12 -16.94 -8.40
C TYR A 147 7.91 -16.28 -7.26
N ALA A 148 8.91 -16.99 -6.71
CA ALA A 148 9.71 -16.48 -5.62
C ALA A 148 10.50 -15.23 -6.01
N SER A 149 11.14 -15.23 -7.19
CA SER A 149 11.90 -14.09 -7.69
C SER A 149 10.97 -12.91 -8.03
N ARG A 150 9.89 -13.14 -8.78
CA ARG A 150 8.89 -12.11 -9.10
C ARG A 150 8.25 -11.50 -7.86
N ASN A 151 7.89 -12.33 -6.88
CA ASN A 151 7.30 -11.84 -5.64
C ASN A 151 8.31 -11.07 -4.77
N SER A 152 9.59 -11.47 -4.77
CA SER A 152 10.66 -10.72 -4.12
C SER A 152 10.85 -9.35 -4.75
N LEU A 153 10.95 -9.29 -6.09
CA LEU A 153 11.06 -8.03 -6.83
C LEU A 153 9.86 -7.11 -6.58
N ARG A 154 8.64 -7.63 -6.69
CA ARG A 154 7.41 -6.87 -6.42
C ARG A 154 7.36 -6.34 -4.99
N GLN A 155 7.82 -7.11 -4.00
CA GLN A 155 7.90 -6.65 -2.61
C GLN A 155 8.93 -5.54 -2.43
N LYS A 156 10.11 -5.66 -3.06
CA LYS A 156 11.14 -4.63 -3.06
C LYS A 156 10.62 -3.32 -3.66
N GLN A 157 9.99 -3.37 -4.83
CA GLN A 157 9.39 -2.20 -5.50
C GLN A 157 8.38 -1.50 -4.60
N ARG A 158 7.41 -2.25 -4.05
CA ARG A 158 6.40 -1.70 -3.13
C ARG A 158 6.98 -1.16 -1.83
N TRP A 159 8.10 -1.70 -1.36
CA TRP A 159 8.77 -1.18 -0.17
C TRP A 159 9.46 0.13 -0.50
N LEU A 160 10.18 0.21 -1.62
CA LEU A 160 10.84 1.41 -2.10
C LEU A 160 9.83 2.56 -2.29
N GLU A 161 8.71 2.30 -2.96
CA GLU A 161 7.63 3.27 -3.15
C GLU A 161 7.03 3.75 -1.82
N ARG A 162 6.73 2.82 -0.90
CA ARG A 162 6.11 3.17 0.38
C ARG A 162 7.05 3.86 1.36
N GLN A 163 8.35 3.57 1.30
CA GLN A 163 9.32 4.14 2.22
C GLN A 163 9.93 5.43 1.70
N TYR A 164 10.17 5.53 0.39
CA TYR A 164 10.93 6.65 -0.15
C TYR A 164 10.21 7.40 -1.28
N GLY A 165 8.97 7.01 -1.63
CA GLY A 165 8.26 7.63 -2.75
C GLY A 165 8.94 7.41 -4.11
N LEU A 166 9.89 6.46 -4.21
CA LEU A 166 10.63 6.17 -5.44
C LEU A 166 10.06 4.96 -6.15
N THR A 167 9.89 5.10 -7.46
CA THR A 167 9.72 3.99 -8.39
C THR A 167 11.04 3.23 -8.56
N GLN A 168 10.96 1.99 -9.05
CA GLN A 168 12.15 1.20 -9.37
C GLN A 168 13.08 1.92 -10.37
N GLN A 169 12.50 2.59 -11.37
CA GLN A 169 13.25 3.30 -12.39
C GLN A 169 13.99 4.51 -11.82
N GLU A 170 13.35 5.27 -10.92
CA GLU A 170 14.01 6.42 -10.27
C GLU A 170 15.19 5.98 -9.40
N PHE A 171 15.04 4.86 -8.67
CA PHE A 171 16.16 4.31 -7.91
C PHE A 171 17.29 3.83 -8.83
N GLU A 172 16.98 3.17 -9.95
CA GLU A 172 17.98 2.74 -10.93
C GLU A 172 18.69 3.95 -11.57
N ASN A 173 17.96 5.01 -11.90
CA ASN A 173 18.51 6.26 -12.40
C ASN A 173 19.44 6.91 -11.36
N LEU A 174 19.06 6.88 -10.08
CA LEU A 174 19.89 7.40 -8.98
C LEU A 174 21.15 6.55 -8.76
N LEU A 175 21.03 5.23 -8.87
CA LEU A 175 22.17 4.32 -8.81
C LEU A 175 23.14 4.56 -9.98
N ALA A 176 22.59 4.73 -11.18
CA ALA A 176 23.36 4.98 -12.40
C ALA A 176 24.05 6.35 -12.37
N SER A 177 23.36 7.41 -11.91
CA SER A 177 23.95 8.75 -11.78
C SER A 177 25.13 8.78 -10.81
N GLN A 178 25.13 7.88 -9.82
CA GLN A 178 26.24 7.71 -8.89
C GLN A 178 27.31 6.71 -9.35
N ALA A 179 27.14 6.05 -10.50
CA ALA A 179 27.98 4.94 -10.97
C ALA A 179 28.07 3.77 -9.97
N GLY A 180 26.98 3.51 -9.23
CA GLY A 180 26.90 2.39 -8.30
C GLY A 180 27.71 2.53 -7.00
N VAL A 181 28.29 3.71 -6.73
CA VAL A 181 29.08 3.96 -5.50
C VAL A 181 28.35 4.89 -4.53
N CYS A 182 28.84 4.96 -3.28
CA CYS A 182 28.36 5.90 -2.26
C CYS A 182 28.53 7.36 -2.73
N ALA A 183 27.52 8.21 -2.50
CA ALA A 183 27.60 9.63 -2.87
C ALA A 183 28.66 10.41 -2.08
N ILE A 184 28.94 10.00 -0.83
CA ILE A 184 29.91 10.69 0.05
C ILE A 184 31.33 10.14 -0.14
N CYS A 185 31.57 8.87 0.18
CA CYS A 185 32.93 8.31 0.18
C CYS A 185 33.38 7.77 -1.19
N ARG A 186 32.48 7.70 -2.19
CA ARG A 186 32.76 7.21 -3.55
C ARG A 186 33.29 5.77 -3.63
N GLU A 187 33.16 5.01 -2.55
CA GLU A 187 33.49 3.58 -2.52
C GLU A 187 32.30 2.74 -2.98
N LEU A 188 32.62 1.60 -3.61
CA LEU A 188 31.63 0.58 -3.92
C LEU A 188 31.05 0.01 -2.61
N PRO A 189 29.76 -0.34 -2.59
CA PRO A 189 29.21 -1.14 -1.50
C PRO A 189 30.00 -2.45 -1.43
N ASP A 190 30.50 -2.78 -0.23
CA ASP A 190 31.05 -4.11 0.01
C ASP A 190 29.92 -5.17 -0.11
N ALA A 191 30.28 -6.45 -0.22
CA ALA A 191 29.32 -7.53 -0.43
C ALA A 191 28.24 -7.63 0.66
N GLU A 192 28.45 -6.97 1.81
CA GLU A 192 27.61 -7.05 3.00
C GLU A 192 26.80 -5.76 3.23
N CYS A 193 27.27 -4.61 2.73
CA CYS A 193 26.67 -3.29 2.89
C CYS A 193 26.12 -2.77 1.57
N ARG A 194 24.85 -3.08 1.32
CA ARG A 194 24.05 -2.41 0.30
C ARG A 194 24.02 -0.90 0.51
N LEU A 195 23.95 -0.15 -0.59
CA LEU A 195 23.64 1.28 -0.54
C LEU A 195 22.24 1.52 0.04
N GLN A 196 22.11 2.61 0.79
CA GLN A 196 20.91 3.04 1.50
C GLN A 196 20.44 4.37 0.92
N VAL A 197 19.13 4.56 0.82
CA VAL A 197 18.54 5.83 0.35
C VAL A 197 18.63 6.87 1.48
N ASP A 198 19.37 7.93 1.24
CA ASP A 198 19.47 9.10 2.11
C ASP A 198 18.44 10.15 1.73
N HIS A 199 17.83 10.79 2.73
CA HIS A 199 16.78 11.78 2.51
C HIS A 199 16.77 12.84 3.61
N ASP A 200 16.22 14.00 3.28
CA ASP A 200 16.14 15.13 4.19
C ASP A 200 14.99 14.98 5.20
N HIS A 201 15.35 14.80 6.48
CA HIS A 201 14.39 14.72 7.59
C HIS A 201 13.71 16.06 7.94
N SER A 202 14.19 17.19 7.41
CA SER A 202 13.49 18.48 7.55
C SER A 202 12.24 18.56 6.66
N CYS A 203 12.22 17.82 5.55
CA CYS A 203 11.08 17.75 4.63
C CYS A 203 10.04 16.72 5.08
N CYS A 204 10.48 15.51 5.44
CA CYS A 204 9.59 14.43 5.89
C CYS A 204 10.02 13.96 7.29
N PRO A 205 9.21 14.21 8.34
CA PRO A 205 9.50 13.68 9.66
C PRO A 205 9.28 12.16 9.71
N GLY A 206 10.18 11.44 10.39
CA GLY A 206 10.10 9.99 10.57
C GLY A 206 10.99 9.21 9.60
N ASN A 207 10.62 7.96 9.31
CA ASN A 207 11.45 7.02 8.55
C ASN A 207 11.06 6.93 7.06
N THR A 208 10.11 7.76 6.62
CA THR A 208 9.60 7.75 5.24
C THR A 208 9.89 9.06 4.54
N SER A 209 10.05 9.00 3.23
CA SER A 209 10.35 10.14 2.37
C SER A 209 9.29 10.32 1.28
N CYS A 210 9.09 11.56 0.83
CA CYS A 210 8.15 11.92 -0.22
C CYS A 210 8.70 11.73 -1.64
N GLY A 211 9.92 11.19 -1.80
CA GLY A 211 10.64 11.13 -3.07
C GLY A 211 11.40 12.40 -3.40
N ALA A 212 10.79 13.58 -3.26
CA ALA A 212 11.43 14.85 -3.58
C ALA A 212 12.58 15.23 -2.63
N CYS A 213 12.59 14.71 -1.41
CA CYS A 213 13.63 14.97 -0.42
C CYS A 213 14.78 13.95 -0.44
N VAL A 214 14.78 13.01 -1.38
CA VAL A 214 15.88 12.04 -1.54
C VAL A 214 17.12 12.77 -2.05
N ARG A 215 18.23 12.62 -1.34
CA ARG A 215 19.51 13.26 -1.66
C ARG A 215 20.40 12.35 -2.50
N GLY A 216 20.45 11.06 -2.17
CA GLY A 216 21.32 10.11 -2.86
C GLY A 216 21.36 8.74 -2.20
N LEU A 217 22.28 7.90 -2.69
CA LEU A 217 22.57 6.59 -2.13
C LEU A 217 23.89 6.59 -1.36
N LEU A 218 23.84 6.19 -0.09
CA LEU A 218 24.98 6.18 0.82
C LEU A 218 25.30 4.77 1.30
N CYS A 219 26.57 4.48 1.58
CA CYS A 219 26.92 3.27 2.32
C CYS A 219 26.45 3.40 3.78
N ALA A 220 26.28 2.26 4.47
CA ALA A 220 25.79 2.24 5.85
C ALA A 220 26.65 3.07 6.83
N ARG A 221 27.97 3.16 6.58
CA ARG A 221 28.90 3.96 7.40
C ARG A 221 28.65 5.46 7.24
N CYS A 222 28.56 5.93 5.99
CA CYS A 222 28.30 7.34 5.69
C CYS A 222 26.89 7.77 6.13
N ASN A 223 25.89 6.92 5.91
CA ASN A 223 24.53 7.21 6.36
C ASN A 223 24.45 7.35 7.90
N ARG A 224 25.14 6.45 8.62
CA ARG A 224 25.24 6.54 10.08
C ARG A 224 26.01 7.78 10.54
N LEU A 225 27.06 8.19 9.83
CA LEU A 225 27.80 9.42 10.11
C LEU A 225 26.89 10.65 10.08
N LEU A 226 26.02 10.76 9.07
CA LEU A 226 25.05 11.87 8.98
C LEU A 226 24.08 11.86 10.18
N GLY A 227 23.52 10.69 10.50
CA GLY A 227 22.64 10.55 11.68
C GLY A 227 23.33 10.87 13.01
N GLN A 228 24.62 10.53 13.17
CA GLN A 228 25.41 10.89 14.37
C GLN A 228 25.66 12.40 14.47
N ALA A 229 25.79 13.08 13.32
CA ALA A 229 25.82 14.54 13.25
C ALA A 229 24.42 15.18 13.31
N ARG A 230 23.35 14.39 13.48
CA ARG A 230 21.94 14.83 13.46
C ARG A 230 21.59 15.62 12.20
N ASP A 231 22.17 15.20 11.07
CA ASP A 231 22.01 15.84 9.77
C ASP A 231 22.46 17.33 9.74
N ASP A 232 23.27 17.76 10.71
CA ASP A 232 23.78 19.13 10.81
C ASP A 232 25.16 19.28 10.11
N ALA A 233 25.17 20.09 9.05
CA ALA A 233 26.37 20.40 8.28
C ALA A 233 27.45 21.13 9.11
N HIS A 234 27.06 21.96 10.08
CA HIS A 234 28.01 22.69 10.92
C HIS A 234 28.81 21.74 11.82
N VAL A 235 28.17 20.69 12.34
CA VAL A 235 28.85 19.65 13.14
C VAL A 235 29.87 18.91 12.28
N LEU A 236 29.54 18.57 11.04
CA LEU A 236 30.45 17.89 10.12
C LEU A 236 31.63 18.78 9.71
N LEU A 237 31.40 20.06 9.45
CA LEU A 237 32.47 21.03 9.15
C LEU A 237 33.39 21.25 10.36
N ALA A 238 32.83 21.36 11.57
CA ALA A 238 33.60 21.46 12.79
C ALA A 238 34.45 20.19 13.03
N ALA A 239 33.90 19.00 12.76
CA ALA A 239 34.62 17.74 12.83
C ALA A 239 35.78 17.68 11.81
N ALA A 240 35.56 18.13 10.58
CA ALA A 240 36.62 18.22 9.57
C ALA A 240 37.75 19.15 10.01
N ASN A 241 37.42 20.35 10.49
CA ASN A 241 38.40 21.31 11.03
C ASN A 241 39.16 20.75 12.25
N TYR A 242 38.48 19.98 13.10
CA TYR A 242 39.10 19.33 14.25
C TYR A 242 40.14 18.27 13.84
N LEU A 243 39.93 17.57 12.73
CA LEU A 243 40.88 16.58 12.20
C LEU A 243 42.11 17.23 11.57
N THR A 244 41.95 18.41 10.95
CA THR A 244 43.03 19.13 10.27
C THR A 244 43.82 20.07 11.19
N ARG A 245 43.42 20.22 12.46
CA ARG A 245 44.18 21.03 13.42
C ARG A 245 45.55 20.41 13.67
N GLU A 246 46.58 21.25 13.76
CA GLU A 246 47.89 20.79 14.20
C GLU A 246 47.78 20.16 15.59
N GLY A 247 48.53 19.07 15.80
CA GLY A 247 48.50 18.33 17.06
C GLY A 247 48.75 19.26 18.25
N THR A 248 47.97 19.11 19.31
CA THR A 248 48.18 19.82 20.59
C THR A 248 49.65 19.72 21.04
N ALA A 249 50.13 20.65 21.86
CA ALA A 249 51.48 20.63 22.44
C ALA A 249 51.90 19.26 23.02
N ILE A 250 50.95 18.45 23.51
CA ILE A 250 51.18 17.07 23.99
C ILE A 250 51.62 16.12 22.86
N ARG A 251 51.06 16.24 21.65
CA ARG A 251 51.45 15.48 20.45
C ARG A 251 52.81 15.93 19.90
N GLN A 252 53.07 17.24 19.94
CA GLN A 252 54.37 17.81 19.55
C GLN A 252 55.48 17.36 20.53
N ALA A 253 55.18 17.32 21.84
CA ALA A 253 56.08 16.82 22.88
C ALA A 253 56.29 15.29 22.84
N ALA A 254 55.36 14.52 22.28
CA ALA A 254 55.52 13.07 22.06
C ALA A 254 56.35 12.76 20.81
N ALA A 255 56.23 13.55 19.75
CA ALA A 255 57.06 13.44 18.55
C ALA A 255 58.55 13.75 18.85
N SER A 256 58.83 14.71 19.73
CA SER A 256 60.19 15.03 20.18
C SER A 256 60.80 14.01 21.17
N ARG A 257 59.99 13.07 21.71
CA ARG A 257 60.45 11.98 22.59
C ARG A 257 60.79 10.69 21.85
N GLN A 258 60.62 10.63 20.53
CA GLN A 258 61.01 9.45 19.75
C GLN A 258 62.54 9.32 19.74
N ARG A 259 63.08 8.40 20.56
CA ARG A 259 64.50 8.00 20.51
C ARG A 259 64.83 7.48 19.11
N PRO A 260 66.06 7.72 18.60
CA PRO A 260 66.48 7.18 17.32
C PRO A 260 66.32 5.66 17.33
N ARG A 261 65.65 5.12 16.31
CA ARG A 261 65.60 3.67 16.09
C ARG A 261 67.04 3.20 15.87
N GLN A 262 67.64 2.54 16.86
CA GLN A 262 68.88 1.82 16.65
C GLN A 262 68.60 0.74 15.60
N GLY A 263 69.23 0.87 14.44
CA GLY A 263 69.12 -0.08 13.36
C GLY A 263 69.73 -1.42 13.77
N THR A 264 68.90 -2.42 14.00
CA THR A 264 69.34 -3.81 13.95
C THR A 264 69.07 -4.33 12.55
N SER A 265 70.06 -4.17 11.67
CA SER A 265 70.11 -4.93 10.42
C SER A 265 70.31 -6.41 10.78
N LYS A 266 69.24 -7.21 10.76
CA LYS A 266 69.39 -8.66 10.69
C LYS A 266 69.66 -9.03 9.22
N PRO A 267 70.75 -9.75 8.90
CA PRO A 267 70.98 -10.21 7.54
C PRO A 267 69.94 -11.29 7.20
N PHE A 268 69.30 -11.15 6.05
CA PHE A 268 68.40 -12.15 5.49
C PHE A 268 69.26 -13.27 4.90
N SER A 269 69.40 -14.39 5.62
CA SER A 269 70.07 -15.59 5.07
C SER A 269 69.13 -16.25 4.08
N ASN A 270 69.41 -16.07 2.79
CA ASN A 270 68.77 -16.82 1.72
C ASN A 270 69.44 -18.20 1.64
N GLN A 271 68.73 -19.26 2.06
CA GLN A 271 69.10 -20.63 1.73
C GLN A 271 67.99 -21.22 0.86
N GLN A 272 68.27 -21.26 -0.44
CA GLN A 272 67.68 -22.22 -1.36
C GLN A 272 68.21 -23.60 -1.02
N THR A 273 67.33 -24.54 -0.70
CA THR A 273 67.56 -25.95 -0.94
C THR A 273 66.31 -26.51 -1.63
N GLY A 274 66.48 -26.90 -2.88
CA GLY A 274 65.58 -27.85 -3.53
C GLY A 274 65.99 -29.26 -3.11
N ALA A 275 65.01 -30.16 -3.01
CA ALA A 275 65.18 -31.58 -3.36
C ALA A 275 63.81 -32.27 -3.41
N SER A 276 63.61 -32.90 -4.57
CA SER A 276 62.61 -33.84 -5.03
C SER A 276 62.35 -35.07 -4.14
N SER A 277 61.17 -35.70 -4.33
CA SER A 277 60.85 -37.15 -4.43
C SER A 277 59.45 -37.42 -3.83
N GLU A 278 58.44 -37.84 -4.61
CA GLU A 278 58.12 -39.20 -5.13
C GLU A 278 57.50 -40.18 -4.11
N ALA A 279 56.64 -41.06 -4.64
CA ALA A 279 55.81 -42.12 -4.04
C ALA A 279 54.46 -41.64 -3.44
N THR A 280 53.28 -42.16 -3.81
CA THR A 280 52.90 -43.39 -4.56
C THR A 280 51.46 -43.20 -5.05
#